data_AF-A0A354C3F6-F1
#
_entry.id   AF-A0A354C3F6-F1
#
_cell.length_a   1.000
_cell.length_b   1.000
_cell.length_c   1.000
_cell.angle_alpha   90.00
_cell.angle_beta   90.00
_cell.angle_gamma   90.00
#
_symmetry.space_group_name_H-M   'P 1'
#
loop_
_entity.id
_entity.type
_entity.pdbx_description
1 polymer ?
#
loop_
_entity_poly.entity_id
_entity_poly.type
_entity_poly.pdbx_seq_one_letter_code
_entity_poly.pdbx_strand_id
1 'polypeptide(L)'
;KWEMTVSVVISFAASIVFFVVIPAYCFTLLKSAVSSTLLLNIVEGCIRLGIFLSFLGSTLLMKDMRRVFMYHGAEHKTVFAWENGQELTVDNVKKFSTRHPRCGTSFLLVVMVTAILVFSLLGRPDFVHRVLYKLMLLPVIAGISYEVIRFTGKHRNVKWVQFLSWPGLMLQKITTREPTDDQIEIAIAAMKKVI
;
A
#
# COMPACT_ATOMS: atom_id res chain seq x y z
N LYS A 1 10.87 -28.63 -7.83
CA LYS A 1 9.38 -28.60 -7.80
C LYS A 1 8.82 -28.55 -6.37
N TRP A 2 9.40 -29.27 -5.41
CA TRP A 2 8.95 -29.25 -4.00
C TRP A 2 9.24 -27.91 -3.31
N GLU A 3 10.32 -27.21 -3.71
CA GLU A 3 10.74 -25.91 -3.17
C GLU A 3 9.66 -24.85 -3.36
N MET A 4 9.00 -24.86 -4.52
CA MET A 4 7.90 -23.95 -4.84
C MET A 4 6.68 -24.23 -3.97
N THR A 5 6.31 -25.51 -3.82
CA THR A 5 5.22 -25.91 -2.93
C THR A 5 5.50 -25.49 -1.49
N VAL A 6 6.71 -25.73 -1.00
CA VAL A 6 7.13 -25.33 0.35
C VAL A 6 7.08 -23.82 0.53
N SER A 7 7.61 -23.06 -0.43
CA SER A 7 7.57 -21.58 -0.40
C SER A 7 6.15 -21.06 -0.35
N VAL A 8 5.25 -21.63 -1.16
CA VAL A 8 3.82 -21.27 -1.18
C VAL A 8 3.18 -21.59 0.17
N VAL A 9 3.38 -22.79 0.70
CA VAL A 9 2.81 -23.20 2.00
C VAL A 9 3.29 -22.28 3.12
N ILE A 10 4.60 -21.98 3.18
CA ILE A 10 5.17 -21.08 4.18
C ILE A 10 4.60 -19.67 4.03
N SER A 11 4.46 -19.16 2.80
CA SER A 11 3.94 -17.82 2.55
C SER A 11 2.47 -17.68 2.95
N PHE A 12 1.65 -18.70 2.67
CA PHE A 12 0.26 -18.75 3.12
C PHE A 12 0.15 -18.85 4.64
N ALA A 13 0.93 -19.73 5.26
CA ALA A 13 0.95 -19.88 6.71
C ALA A 13 1.37 -18.58 7.40
N ALA A 14 2.46 -17.95 6.93
CA ALA A 14 2.91 -16.65 7.43
C ALA A 14 1.81 -15.58 7.26
N SER A 15 1.16 -15.53 6.10
CA SER A 15 0.08 -14.58 5.84
C SER A 15 -1.09 -14.76 6.81
N ILE A 16 -1.51 -16.00 7.07
CA ILE A 16 -2.56 -16.31 8.05
C ILE A 16 -2.13 -15.87 9.46
N VAL A 17 -0.89 -16.19 9.86
CA VAL A 17 -0.38 -15.84 11.19
C VAL A 17 -0.36 -14.32 11.37
N PHE A 18 0.30 -13.59 10.47
CA PHE A 18 0.50 -12.14 10.61
C PHE A 18 -0.79 -11.35 10.41
N PHE A 19 -1.62 -11.69 9.43
CA PHE A 19 -2.76 -10.85 9.04
C PHE A 19 -4.11 -11.34 9.58
N VAL A 20 -4.19 -12.55 10.14
CA VAL A 20 -5.43 -13.10 10.70
C VAL A 20 -5.27 -13.41 12.19
N VAL A 21 -4.33 -14.29 12.56
CA VAL A 21 -4.20 -14.81 13.93
C VAL A 21 -3.73 -13.73 14.89
N ILE A 22 -2.61 -13.04 14.60
CA ILE A 22 -2.05 -12.00 15.48
C ILE A 22 -3.08 -10.88 15.73
N PRO A 23 -3.73 -10.27 14.72
CA PRO A 23 -4.74 -9.25 14.95
C PRO A 23 -5.92 -9.74 15.80
N ALA A 24 -6.39 -10.98 15.56
CA ALA A 24 -7.49 -11.57 16.33
C ALA A 24 -7.09 -11.79 17.80
N TYR A 25 -5.87 -12.25 18.05
CA TYR A 25 -5.35 -12.43 19.40
C TYR A 25 -5.17 -11.10 20.13
N CYS A 26 -4.55 -10.09 19.49
CA CYS A 26 -4.44 -8.74 20.06
C CYS A 26 -5.81 -8.17 20.42
N PHE A 27 -6.82 -8.39 19.58
CA PHE A 27 -8.19 -8.00 19.88
C PHE A 27 -8.73 -8.67 21.15
N THR A 28 -8.52 -9.98 21.34
CA THR A 28 -9.02 -10.69 22.54
C THR A 28 -8.43 -10.16 23.84
N LEU A 29 -7.23 -9.60 23.81
CA LEU A 29 -6.60 -8.97 24.97
C LEU A 29 -7.17 -7.57 25.25
N LEU A 30 -7.56 -6.85 24.20
CA LEU A 30 -8.02 -5.46 24.29
C LEU A 30 -9.54 -5.34 24.56
N LYS A 31 -10.32 -6.36 24.20
CA LYS A 31 -11.80 -6.31 24.33
C LYS A 31 -12.28 -6.15 25.78
N SER A 32 -11.51 -6.58 26.77
CA SER A 32 -11.84 -6.42 28.19
C SER A 32 -11.50 -5.03 28.72
N ALA A 33 -10.57 -4.31 28.08
CA ALA A 33 -10.11 -3.00 28.50
C ALA A 33 -10.86 -1.83 27.83
N VAL A 34 -11.54 -2.08 26.70
CA VAL A 34 -12.22 -1.05 25.91
C VAL A 34 -13.70 -1.35 25.80
N SER A 35 -14.53 -0.53 26.44
CA SER A 35 -16.00 -0.67 26.42
C SER A 35 -16.65 -0.14 25.13
N SER A 36 -16.04 0.86 24.48
CA SER A 36 -16.54 1.43 23.23
C SER A 36 -16.21 0.54 22.03
N THR A 37 -17.24 0.00 21.38
CA THR A 37 -17.08 -0.83 20.18
C THR A 37 -16.41 -0.07 19.03
N LEU A 38 -16.71 1.23 18.88
CA LEU A 38 -16.07 2.09 17.89
C LEU A 38 -14.57 2.21 18.13
N LEU A 39 -14.17 2.55 19.36
CA LEU A 39 -12.76 2.69 19.72
C LEU A 39 -12.01 1.38 19.54
N LEU A 40 -12.62 0.26 19.95
CA LEU A 40 -12.06 -1.07 19.80
C LEU A 40 -11.85 -1.47 18.33
N ASN A 41 -12.80 -1.13 17.44
CA ASN A 41 -12.67 -1.34 16.00
C ASN A 41 -11.54 -0.48 15.38
N ILE A 42 -11.41 0.78 15.81
CA ILE A 42 -10.33 1.67 15.37
C ILE A 42 -8.97 1.12 15.80
N VAL A 43 -8.83 0.73 17.07
CA VAL A 43 -7.58 0.16 17.60
C VAL A 43 -7.20 -1.12 16.86
N GLU A 44 -8.16 -2.01 16.61
CA GLU A 44 -7.94 -3.22 15.81
C GLU A 44 -7.45 -2.88 14.39
N GLY A 45 -8.06 -1.87 13.77
CA GLY A 45 -7.61 -1.33 12.48
C GLY A 45 -6.18 -0.84 12.52
N CYS A 46 -5.82 -0.04 13.52
CA CYS A 46 -4.47 0.48 13.72
C CYS A 46 -3.45 -0.64 13.94
N ILE A 47 -3.79 -1.69 14.68
CA ILE A 47 -2.92 -2.86 14.88
C ILE A 47 -2.64 -3.57 13.54
N ARG A 48 -3.68 -3.81 12.74
CA ARG A 48 -3.51 -4.42 11.41
C ARG A 48 -2.65 -3.56 10.49
N LEU A 49 -2.87 -2.24 10.50
CA LEU A 49 -2.04 -1.31 9.74
C LEU A 49 -0.59 -1.34 10.23
N GLY A 50 -0.37 -1.35 11.55
CA GLY A 50 0.96 -1.47 12.15
C GLY A 50 1.67 -2.74 11.71
N ILE A 51 1.01 -3.90 11.79
CA ILE A 51 1.57 -5.18 11.33
C ILE A 51 1.93 -5.13 9.85
N PHE A 52 1.05 -4.57 9.01
CA PHE A 52 1.32 -4.40 7.58
C PHE A 52 2.55 -3.53 7.31
N LEU A 53 2.66 -2.39 7.99
CA LEU A 53 3.81 -1.49 7.85
C LEU A 53 5.10 -2.14 8.37
N SER A 54 5.05 -2.87 9.48
CA SER A 54 6.18 -3.62 10.02
C SER A 54 6.63 -4.73 9.08
N PHE A 55 5.68 -5.48 8.50
CA PHE A 55 5.98 -6.49 7.47
C PHE A 55 6.65 -5.86 6.26
N LEU A 56 6.09 -4.78 5.73
CA LEU A 56 6.69 -4.09 4.58
C LEU A 56 8.08 -3.55 4.91
N GLY A 57 8.26 -3.00 6.10
CA GLY A 57 9.55 -2.55 6.60
C GLY A 57 10.57 -3.69 6.73
N SER A 58 10.16 -4.87 7.19
CA SER A 58 11.08 -6.01 7.33
C SER A 58 11.55 -6.57 5.99
N THR A 59 10.74 -6.46 4.92
CA THR A 59 11.17 -6.86 3.56
C THR A 59 12.39 -6.08 3.09
N LEU A 60 12.61 -4.86 3.61
CA LEU A 60 13.82 -4.08 3.31
C LEU A 60 15.10 -4.74 3.79
N LEU A 61 15.06 -5.73 4.68
CA LEU A 61 16.24 -6.48 5.10
C LEU A 61 16.74 -7.42 4.00
N MET A 62 15.87 -7.80 3.06
CA MET A 62 16.18 -8.69 1.94
C MET A 62 16.76 -7.91 0.76
N LYS A 63 17.92 -8.36 0.23
CA LYS A 63 18.59 -7.73 -0.92
C LYS A 63 17.69 -7.68 -2.16
N ASP A 64 17.00 -8.78 -2.45
CA ASP A 64 16.15 -8.89 -3.65
C ASP A 64 14.95 -7.94 -3.60
N MET A 65 14.31 -7.82 -2.43
CA MET A 65 13.20 -6.88 -2.24
C MET A 65 13.66 -5.42 -2.39
N ARG A 66 14.86 -5.07 -1.88
CA ARG A 66 15.43 -3.73 -2.14
C ARG A 66 15.62 -3.49 -3.64
N ARG A 67 16.08 -4.48 -4.41
CA ARG A 67 16.22 -4.38 -5.87
C ARG A 67 14.87 -4.18 -6.56
N VAL A 68 13.81 -4.87 -6.12
CA VAL A 68 12.44 -4.66 -6.63
C VAL A 68 11.97 -3.23 -6.35
N PHE A 69 12.22 -2.69 -5.16
CA PHE A 69 11.88 -1.30 -4.85
C PHE A 69 12.70 -0.28 -5.65
N MET A 70 13.91 -0.62 -6.10
CA MET A 70 14.65 0.21 -7.05
C MET A 70 13.98 0.23 -8.42
N TYR A 71 13.55 -0.92 -8.96
CA TYR A 71 12.78 -0.96 -10.21
C TYR A 71 11.48 -0.15 -10.13
N HIS A 72 10.78 -0.21 -9.00
CA HIS A 72 9.62 0.62 -8.75
C HIS A 72 9.97 2.12 -8.71
N GLY A 73 11.11 2.48 -8.12
CA GLY A 73 11.64 3.85 -8.20
C GLY A 73 11.94 4.30 -9.63
N ALA A 74 12.49 3.40 -10.48
CA ALA A 74 12.75 3.67 -11.89
C ALA A 74 11.46 3.94 -12.68
N GLU A 75 10.40 3.16 -12.45
CA GLU A 75 9.09 3.37 -13.05
C GLU A 75 8.53 4.75 -12.68
N HIS A 76 8.51 5.10 -11.39
CA HIS A 76 8.04 6.42 -10.94
C HIS A 76 8.81 7.58 -11.58
N LYS A 77 10.15 7.50 -11.61
CA LYS A 77 10.97 8.55 -12.22
C LYS A 77 10.70 8.68 -13.72
N THR A 78 10.51 7.55 -14.41
CA THR A 78 10.22 7.52 -15.85
C THR A 78 8.85 8.12 -16.16
N VAL A 79 7.82 7.75 -15.39
CA VAL A 79 6.48 8.33 -15.50
C VAL A 79 6.53 9.83 -15.25
N PHE A 80 7.27 10.29 -14.25
CA PHE A 80 7.46 11.72 -14.00
C PHE A 80 8.10 12.45 -15.18
N ALA A 81 9.17 11.91 -15.77
CA ALA A 81 9.83 12.51 -16.91
C ALA A 81 8.87 12.66 -18.09
N TRP A 82 8.08 11.62 -18.38
CA TRP A 82 7.06 11.63 -19.40
C TRP A 82 5.93 12.63 -19.11
N GLU A 83 5.39 12.66 -17.88
CA GLU A 83 4.34 13.62 -17.48
C GLU A 83 4.81 15.08 -17.57
N ASN A 84 6.12 15.34 -17.48
CA ASN A 84 6.73 16.67 -17.63
C ASN A 84 7.23 16.95 -19.07
N GLY A 85 6.88 16.09 -20.04
CA GLY A 85 7.25 16.26 -21.45
C GLY A 85 8.77 16.21 -21.71
N GLN A 86 9.55 15.62 -20.80
CA GLN A 86 10.99 15.45 -21.00
C GLN A 86 11.25 14.27 -21.94
N GLU A 87 12.33 14.36 -22.71
CA GLU A 87 12.81 13.21 -23.48
C GLU A 87 13.22 12.08 -22.54
N LEU A 88 12.77 10.86 -22.85
CA LEU A 88 13.03 9.66 -22.05
C LEU A 88 14.47 9.16 -22.25
N THR A 89 15.41 9.87 -21.62
CA THR A 89 16.82 9.52 -21.47
C THR A 89 17.13 9.27 -20.00
N VAL A 90 18.17 8.48 -19.73
CA VAL A 90 18.60 8.17 -18.35
C VAL A 90 18.87 9.45 -17.56
N ASP A 91 19.57 10.42 -18.16
CA ASP A 91 19.94 11.69 -17.50
C ASP A 91 18.73 12.56 -17.13
N ASN A 92 17.69 12.56 -17.96
CA ASN A 92 16.46 13.30 -17.64
C ASN A 92 15.65 12.59 -16.57
N VAL A 93 15.51 11.26 -16.66
CA VAL A 93 14.74 10.46 -15.70
C VAL A 93 15.34 10.52 -14.30
N LYS A 94 16.68 10.46 -14.16
CA LYS A 94 17.38 10.50 -12.87
C LYS A 94 17.00 11.68 -11.99
N LYS A 95 16.68 12.83 -12.59
CA LYS A 95 16.39 14.11 -11.90
C LYS A 95 15.06 14.08 -11.13
N PHE A 96 14.16 13.16 -11.46
CA PHE A 96 12.84 13.10 -10.84
C PHE A 96 12.85 12.33 -9.52
N SER A 97 11.81 12.52 -8.69
CA SER A 97 11.69 11.82 -7.41
C SER A 97 11.20 10.40 -7.62
N THR A 98 11.65 9.46 -6.78
CA THR A 98 11.07 8.12 -6.67
C THR A 98 9.67 8.12 -6.04
N ARG A 99 9.13 9.26 -5.59
CA ARG A 99 7.86 9.35 -4.87
C ARG A 99 6.79 9.99 -5.73
N HIS A 100 5.82 9.19 -6.19
CA HIS A 100 4.76 9.61 -7.10
C HIS A 100 3.38 9.51 -6.42
N PRO A 101 2.58 10.59 -6.32
CA PRO A 101 1.31 10.60 -5.58
C PRO A 101 0.21 9.76 -6.26
N ARG A 102 0.39 9.33 -7.51
CA ARG A 102 -0.55 8.45 -8.22
C ARG A 102 -0.19 6.95 -8.15
N CYS A 103 0.77 6.57 -7.31
CA CYS A 103 1.22 5.18 -7.22
C CYS A 103 0.17 4.25 -6.57
N GLY A 104 0.03 3.03 -7.09
CA GLY A 104 -0.79 1.95 -6.52
C GLY A 104 -0.36 1.48 -5.12
N THR A 105 0.87 1.72 -4.67
CA THR A 105 1.25 1.45 -3.27
C THR A 105 0.55 2.39 -2.30
N SER A 106 0.33 3.65 -2.70
CA SER A 106 -0.54 4.56 -1.95
C SER A 106 -1.99 4.10 -1.99
N PHE A 107 -2.42 3.36 -3.02
CA PHE A 107 -3.74 2.76 -3.09
C PHE A 107 -4.01 1.72 -2.02
N LEU A 108 -3.07 0.81 -1.77
CA LEU A 108 -3.24 -0.16 -0.68
C LEU A 108 -3.42 0.52 0.68
N LEU A 109 -2.64 1.58 0.96
CA LEU A 109 -2.78 2.33 2.21
C LEU A 109 -4.15 3.01 2.32
N VAL A 110 -4.59 3.67 1.24
CA VAL A 110 -5.89 4.33 1.19
C VAL A 110 -7.01 3.31 1.39
N VAL A 111 -6.95 2.15 0.72
CA VAL A 111 -7.91 1.04 0.92
C VAL A 111 -7.95 0.59 2.36
N MET A 112 -6.80 0.40 3.01
CA MET A 112 -6.76 -0.01 4.41
C MET A 112 -7.37 1.04 5.34
N VAL A 113 -7.01 2.32 5.17
CA VAL A 113 -7.56 3.40 5.98
C VAL A 113 -9.07 3.55 5.76
N THR A 114 -9.52 3.54 4.50
CA THR A 114 -10.94 3.56 4.15
C THR A 114 -11.67 2.36 4.76
N ALA A 115 -11.10 1.16 4.70
CA ALA A 115 -11.67 -0.03 5.32
C ALA A 115 -11.80 0.10 6.84
N ILE A 116 -10.78 0.64 7.53
CA ILE A 116 -10.83 0.88 8.98
C ILE A 116 -11.98 1.83 9.30
N LEU A 117 -12.08 2.95 8.59
CA LEU A 117 -13.15 3.94 8.82
C LEU A 117 -14.53 3.32 8.57
N VAL A 118 -14.75 2.70 7.41
CA VAL A 118 -16.05 2.10 7.04
C VAL A 118 -16.45 1.00 8.01
N PHE A 119 -15.57 0.04 8.29
CA PHE A 119 -15.89 -1.07 9.19
C PHE A 119 -15.98 -0.65 10.65
N SER A 120 -15.34 0.45 11.08
CA SER A 120 -15.46 0.94 12.45
C SER A 120 -16.89 1.36 12.79
N LEU A 121 -17.64 1.85 11.80
CA LEU A 121 -19.01 2.35 11.96
C LEU A 121 -20.07 1.24 11.93
N LEU A 122 -19.74 0.02 11.46
CA LEU A 122 -20.69 -1.10 11.37
C LEU A 122 -20.87 -1.86 12.69
N GLY A 123 -20.24 -1.42 13.77
CA GLY A 123 -20.27 -2.14 15.05
C GLY A 123 -19.59 -3.50 14.95
N ARG A 124 -20.15 -4.52 15.62
CA ARG A 124 -19.65 -5.91 15.61
C ARG A 124 -20.80 -6.89 15.46
N PRO A 125 -21.29 -7.11 14.23
CA PRO A 125 -22.26 -8.17 13.98
C PRO A 125 -21.64 -9.55 14.21
N ASP A 126 -22.48 -10.58 14.26
CA ASP A 126 -22.05 -11.97 14.32
C ASP A 126 -21.18 -12.34 13.11
N PHE A 127 -20.56 -13.52 13.19
CA PHE A 127 -19.56 -13.95 12.23
C PHE A 127 -20.07 -13.94 10.78
N VAL A 128 -21.28 -14.45 10.53
CA VAL A 128 -21.82 -14.61 9.18
C VAL A 128 -22.08 -13.24 8.57
N HIS A 129 -22.80 -12.37 9.28
CA HIS A 129 -23.06 -11.00 8.84
C HIS A 129 -21.77 -10.21 8.65
N ARG A 130 -20.77 -10.39 9.52
CA ARG A 130 -19.45 -9.75 9.37
C ARG A 130 -18.73 -10.15 8.09
N VAL A 131 -18.75 -11.43 7.74
CA VAL A 131 -18.15 -11.92 6.49
C VAL A 131 -18.92 -11.36 5.31
N LEU A 132 -20.26 -11.39 5.35
CA LEU A 132 -21.11 -10.88 4.29
C LEU A 132 -20.88 -9.37 4.04
N TYR A 133 -20.89 -8.56 5.10
CA TYR A 133 -20.63 -7.13 5.00
C TYR A 133 -19.24 -6.83 4.44
N LYS A 134 -18.21 -7.59 4.82
CA LYS A 134 -16.88 -7.43 4.25
C LYS A 134 -16.91 -7.67 2.74
N LEU A 135 -17.48 -8.78 2.28
CA LEU A 135 -17.55 -9.12 0.86
C LEU A 135 -18.35 -8.08 0.06
N MET A 136 -19.51 -7.68 0.58
CA MET A 136 -20.39 -6.70 -0.07
C MET A 136 -19.79 -5.30 -0.13
N LEU A 137 -19.02 -4.89 0.89
CA LEU A 137 -18.42 -3.55 0.96
C LEU A 137 -17.05 -3.46 0.28
N LEU A 138 -16.45 -4.58 -0.17
CA LEU A 138 -15.19 -4.54 -0.93
C LEU A 138 -15.25 -3.59 -2.14
N PRO A 139 -16.28 -3.64 -3.03
CA PRO A 139 -16.38 -2.72 -4.15
C PRO A 139 -16.55 -1.26 -3.72
N VAL A 140 -17.30 -1.02 -2.64
CA VAL A 140 -17.55 0.33 -2.10
C VAL A 140 -16.24 0.93 -1.59
N ILE A 141 -15.49 0.16 -0.79
CA ILE A 141 -14.18 0.58 -0.27
C ILE A 141 -13.23 0.86 -1.43
N ALA A 142 -13.13 -0.05 -2.41
CA ALA A 142 -12.27 0.12 -3.58
C ALA A 142 -12.65 1.38 -4.39
N GLY A 143 -13.95 1.63 -4.60
CA GLY A 143 -14.44 2.82 -5.30
C GLY A 143 -14.11 4.12 -4.57
N ILE A 144 -14.34 4.17 -3.26
CA ILE A 144 -13.96 5.34 -2.43
C ILE A 144 -12.45 5.56 -2.50
N SER A 145 -11.65 4.51 -2.36
CA SER A 145 -10.19 4.63 -2.40
C SER A 145 -9.68 5.07 -3.78
N TYR A 146 -10.30 4.61 -4.86
CA TYR A 146 -9.98 5.05 -6.22
C TYR A 146 -10.25 6.56 -6.39
N GLU A 147 -11.44 7.01 -6.00
CA GLU A 147 -11.80 8.44 -6.12
C GLU A 147 -10.91 9.34 -5.25
N VAL A 148 -10.56 8.90 -4.04
CA VAL A 148 -9.60 9.62 -3.18
C VAL A 148 -8.26 9.81 -3.91
N ILE A 149 -7.70 8.77 -4.51
CA ILE A 149 -6.39 8.86 -5.19
C ILE A 149 -6.46 9.64 -6.49
N ARG A 150 -7.52 9.43 -7.26
CA ARG A 150 -7.77 10.20 -8.47
C ARG A 150 -7.87 11.69 -8.14
N PHE A 151 -8.58 12.03 -7.08
CA PHE A 151 -8.75 13.39 -6.59
C PHE A 151 -7.41 13.99 -6.14
N THR A 152 -6.63 13.27 -5.33
CA THR A 152 -5.33 13.76 -4.86
C THR A 152 -4.32 13.93 -5.99
N GLY A 153 -4.35 13.02 -6.97
CA GLY A 153 -3.54 13.08 -8.17
C GLY A 153 -3.91 14.24 -9.12
N LYS A 154 -5.16 14.74 -9.08
CA LYS A 154 -5.60 15.88 -9.90
C LYS A 154 -5.29 17.23 -9.23
N HIS A 155 -5.35 17.30 -7.89
CA HIS A 155 -5.23 18.55 -7.14
C HIS A 155 -3.91 18.67 -6.37
N ARG A 156 -2.79 18.26 -6.97
CA ARG A 156 -1.45 18.20 -6.33
C ARG A 156 -0.96 19.55 -5.80
N ASN A 157 -1.44 20.66 -6.35
CA ASN A 157 -1.02 22.02 -5.98
C ASN A 157 -1.72 22.56 -4.72
N VAL A 158 -2.71 21.84 -4.20
CA VAL A 158 -3.51 22.29 -3.06
C VAL A 158 -2.94 21.73 -1.75
N LYS A 159 -2.60 22.60 -0.80
CA LYS A 159 -1.88 22.24 0.45
C LYS A 159 -2.57 21.13 1.26
N TRP A 160 -3.90 21.19 1.40
CA TRP A 160 -4.63 20.16 2.15
C TRP A 160 -4.65 18.80 1.43
N VAL A 161 -4.61 18.81 0.10
CA VAL A 161 -4.52 17.59 -0.72
C VAL A 161 -3.14 16.94 -0.58
N GLN A 162 -2.10 17.75 -0.47
CA GLN A 162 -0.75 17.25 -0.17
C GLN A 162 -0.68 16.58 1.21
N PHE A 163 -1.36 17.14 2.21
CA PHE A 163 -1.49 16.51 3.53
C PHE A 163 -2.20 15.15 3.43
N LEU A 164 -3.29 15.05 2.67
CA LEU A 164 -4.00 13.78 2.49
C LEU A 164 -3.16 12.72 1.75
N SER A 165 -2.29 13.16 0.84
CA SER A 165 -1.38 12.28 0.08
C SER A 165 -0.13 11.89 0.87
N TRP A 166 0.19 12.63 1.93
CA TRP A 166 1.43 12.49 2.68
C TRP A 166 1.65 11.08 3.26
N PRO A 167 0.66 10.41 3.88
CA PRO A 167 0.84 9.03 4.36
C PRO A 167 1.23 8.07 3.24
N GLY A 168 0.61 8.21 2.06
CA GLY A 168 0.92 7.41 0.89
C GLY A 168 2.34 7.65 0.38
N LEU A 169 2.80 8.91 0.38
CA LEU A 169 4.18 9.27 0.03
C LEU A 169 5.20 8.78 1.07
N MET A 170 4.83 8.72 2.35
CA MET A 170 5.67 8.14 3.40
C MET A 170 5.83 6.64 3.21
N LEU A 171 4.77 5.93 2.81
CA LEU A 171 4.87 4.51 2.48
C LEU A 171 5.86 4.26 1.34
N GLN A 172 5.89 5.16 0.35
CA GLN A 172 6.84 5.06 -0.76
C GLN A 172 8.30 5.24 -0.35
N LYS A 173 8.60 5.84 0.82
CA LYS A 173 9.97 5.83 1.36
C LYS A 173 10.44 4.41 1.71
N ILE A 174 9.51 3.50 1.96
CA ILE A 174 9.77 2.08 2.20
C ILE A 174 9.78 1.34 0.86
N THR A 175 8.78 1.56 0.01
CA THR A 175 8.55 0.75 -1.20
C THR A 175 9.24 1.23 -2.48
N THR A 176 10.03 2.30 -2.41
CA THR A 176 10.81 2.80 -3.55
C THR A 176 12.24 3.07 -3.11
N ARG A 177 13.19 2.90 -4.03
CA ARG A 177 14.61 3.19 -3.82
C ARG A 177 15.19 3.83 -5.07
N GLU A 178 16.33 4.51 -4.90
CA GLU A 178 17.07 5.09 -6.01
C GLU A 178 17.53 3.97 -6.95
N PRO A 179 17.13 3.99 -8.24
CA PRO A 179 17.51 2.98 -9.21
C PRO A 179 18.91 3.18 -9.76
N THR A 180 19.47 2.11 -10.31
CA THR A 180 20.65 2.16 -11.17
C THR A 180 20.26 2.49 -12.61
N ASP A 181 21.24 2.89 -13.41
CA ASP A 181 21.04 3.33 -14.80
C ASP A 181 20.40 2.25 -15.67
N ASP A 182 20.82 0.99 -15.53
CA ASP A 182 20.25 -0.18 -16.20
C ASP A 182 18.76 -0.35 -15.89
N GLN A 183 18.35 -0.10 -14.64
CA GLN A 183 16.94 -0.18 -14.26
C GLN A 183 16.12 0.97 -14.84
N ILE A 184 16.73 2.15 -14.97
CA ILE A 184 16.10 3.29 -15.65
C ILE A 184 15.92 2.98 -17.15
N GLU A 185 16.92 2.41 -17.82
CA GLU A 185 16.81 2.00 -19.22
C GLU A 185 15.68 1.00 -19.44
N ILE A 186 15.56 0.00 -18.55
CA ILE A 186 14.46 -0.97 -18.58
C ILE A 186 13.11 -0.27 -18.40
N ALA A 187 13.00 0.66 -17.44
CA ALA A 187 11.77 1.41 -17.20
C ALA A 187 11.41 2.30 -18.40
N ILE A 188 12.38 2.95 -19.03
CA ILE A 188 12.19 3.74 -20.27
C ILE A 188 11.71 2.82 -21.40
N ALA A 189 12.34 1.66 -21.59
CA ALA A 189 11.96 0.71 -22.63
C ALA A 189 10.52 0.20 -22.43
N ALA A 190 10.14 -0.09 -21.19
CA ALA A 190 8.77 -0.47 -20.83
C ALA A 190 7.78 0.68 -21.09
N MET A 191 8.11 1.91 -20.67
CA MET A 191 7.25 3.08 -20.87
C MET A 191 6.99 3.35 -22.35
N LYS A 192 8.04 3.27 -23.19
CA LYS A 192 7.95 3.44 -24.65
C LYS A 192 7.06 2.41 -25.35
N LYS A 193 6.70 1.30 -24.69
CA LYS A 193 5.78 0.29 -25.25
C LYS A 193 4.31 0.55 -24.89
N VAL A 194 4.04 1.43 -23.92
CA VAL A 194 2.69 1.67 -23.39
C VAL A 194 2.18 3.08 -23.76
N ILE A 195 3.08 4.00 -24.11
CA ILE A 195 2.76 5.31 -24.70
C ILE A 195 2.61 5.21 -26.21
#